data_AF-A0A849QHX1-F1
#
_entry.id   AF-A0A849QHX1-F1
#
_cell.length_a   1.000
_cell.length_b   1.000
_cell.length_c   1.000
_cell.angle_alpha   90.00
_cell.angle_beta   90.00
_cell.angle_gamma   90.00
#
_symmetry.space_group_name_H-M   'P 1'
#
loop_
_entity.id
_entity.type
_entity.pdbx_description
1 polymer ?
#
loop_
_entity_poly.entity_id
_entity_poly.type
_entity_poly.pdbx_seq_one_letter_code
_entity_poly.pdbx_strand_id
1 'polypeptide(L)'
;GTAKAAVDVLREKGEKVGVLRLRMFRPFPTKEIVEAVKNAKAVVVFEKCRSFGAPSNPLALELRTALYDLEKRPMVVDFVIGLGGRDCPPTTIVEGYEKTKEYLKKGKAPLFETLGVRK
;
A
#
# COMPACT_ATOMS: atom_id res chain seq x y z
N GLY A 1 -7.88 12.40 -6.91
CA GLY A 1 -7.58 12.18 -5.48
C GLY A 1 -6.07 12.00 -5.32
N THR A 2 -5.51 12.27 -4.15
CA THR A 2 -4.06 12.37 -3.90
C THR A 2 -3.24 11.22 -4.48
N ALA A 3 -3.64 9.96 -4.24
CA ALA A 3 -2.91 8.81 -4.77
C ALA A 3 -2.89 8.74 -6.30
N LYS A 4 -3.97 9.17 -6.98
CA LYS A 4 -4.01 9.25 -8.44
C LYS A 4 -3.01 10.29 -8.95
N ALA A 5 -2.99 11.49 -8.34
CA ALA A 5 -2.05 12.54 -8.72
C ALA A 5 -0.58 12.10 -8.55
N ALA A 6 -0.27 11.39 -7.47
CA ALA A 6 1.07 10.82 -7.27
C ALA A 6 1.41 9.76 -8.34
N VAL A 7 0.46 8.88 -8.68
CA VAL A 7 0.64 7.87 -9.73
C VAL A 7 0.82 8.49 -11.11
N ASP A 8 0.10 9.56 -11.43
CA ASP A 8 0.25 10.28 -12.69
C ASP A 8 1.68 10.85 -12.82
N VAL A 9 2.20 11.52 -11.77
CA VAL A 9 3.58 12.02 -11.71
C VAL A 9 4.63 10.89 -11.85
N LEU A 10 4.41 9.75 -11.21
CA LEU A 10 5.31 8.60 -11.32
C LEU A 10 5.30 8.00 -12.73
N ARG A 11 4.14 7.93 -13.38
CA ARG A 11 4.01 7.46 -14.76
C ARG A 11 4.70 8.38 -15.76
N GLU A 12 4.60 9.70 -15.55
CA GLU A 12 5.35 10.69 -16.36
C GLU A 12 6.86 10.47 -16.28
N LYS A 13 7.36 9.94 -15.15
CA LYS A 13 8.77 9.55 -14.97
C LYS A 13 9.11 8.16 -15.52
N GLY A 14 8.18 7.49 -16.20
CA GLY A 14 8.37 6.17 -16.78
C GLY A 14 8.16 4.99 -15.82
N GLU A 15 7.68 5.24 -14.60
CA GLU A 15 7.47 4.16 -13.63
C GLU A 15 6.20 3.36 -13.94
N LYS A 16 6.32 2.02 -13.90
CA LYS A 16 5.19 1.09 -14.10
C LYS A 16 4.38 0.94 -12.81
N VAL A 17 3.58 1.95 -12.52
CA VAL A 17 2.73 2.00 -11.31
C VAL A 17 1.25 2.17 -11.66
N GLY A 18 0.38 1.65 -10.80
CA GLY A 18 -1.07 1.81 -10.88
C GLY A 18 -1.65 2.20 -9.52
N VAL A 19 -2.92 2.62 -9.51
CA VAL A 19 -3.66 2.92 -8.29
C VAL A 19 -4.94 2.10 -8.27
N LEU A 20 -5.17 1.39 -7.17
CA LEU A 20 -6.43 0.71 -6.87
C LEU A 20 -7.12 1.48 -5.75
N ARG A 21 -8.35 1.95 -6.00
CA ARG A 21 -9.17 2.63 -4.99
C ARG A 21 -10.23 1.67 -4.49
N LEU A 22 -10.09 1.20 -3.24
CA LEU A 22 -11.10 0.38 -2.61
C LEU A 22 -12.37 1.20 -2.35
N ARG A 23 -13.50 0.76 -2.91
CA ARG A 23 -14.81 1.43 -2.76
C ARG A 23 -15.72 0.72 -1.75
N MET A 24 -15.51 -0.58 -1.56
CA MET A 24 -16.26 -1.44 -0.64
C MET A 24 -15.24 -2.24 0.17
N PHE A 25 -15.27 -2.08 1.49
CA PHE A 25 -14.41 -2.84 2.40
C PHE A 25 -15.09 -4.12 2.88
N ARG A 26 -16.42 -4.09 3.07
CA ARG A 26 -17.23 -5.26 3.44
C ARG A 26 -18.47 -5.37 2.55
N PRO A 27 -18.77 -6.57 2.00
CA PRO A 27 -17.88 -7.74 1.96
C PRO A 27 -16.54 -7.42 1.27
N PHE A 28 -15.44 -8.04 1.71
CA PHE A 28 -14.11 -7.71 1.19
C PHE A 28 -13.92 -8.33 -0.20
N PRO A 29 -13.60 -7.53 -1.25
CA PRO A 29 -13.60 -7.98 -2.64
C PRO A 29 -12.30 -8.73 -2.99
N THR A 30 -12.13 -9.90 -2.38
CA THR A 30 -10.91 -10.71 -2.45
C THR A 30 -10.54 -11.07 -3.88
N LYS A 31 -11.50 -11.61 -4.65
CA LYS A 31 -11.26 -12.12 -6.01
C LYS A 31 -10.80 -11.00 -6.95
N GLU A 32 -11.47 -9.86 -6.88
CA GLU A 32 -11.22 -8.70 -7.72
C GLU A 32 -9.87 -8.06 -7.39
N ILE A 33 -9.53 -7.94 -6.10
CA ILE A 33 -8.24 -7.41 -5.67
C ILE A 33 -7.11 -8.34 -6.15
N VAL A 34 -7.23 -9.64 -5.89
CA VAL A 34 -6.21 -10.64 -6.27
C VAL A 34 -5.96 -10.59 -7.77
N GLU A 35 -7.02 -10.61 -8.59
CA GLU A 35 -6.90 -10.54 -10.05
C GLU A 35 -6.20 -9.25 -10.51
N ALA A 36 -6.52 -8.11 -9.90
CA ALA A 36 -5.94 -6.83 -10.25
C ALA A 36 -4.45 -6.71 -9.89
N VAL A 37 -3.97 -7.41 -8.84
CA VAL A 37 -2.63 -7.23 -8.30
C VAL A 37 -1.69 -8.42 -8.49
N LYS A 38 -2.16 -9.57 -8.96
CA LYS A 38 -1.38 -10.83 -9.06
C LYS A 38 -0.06 -10.70 -9.85
N ASN A 39 0.01 -9.76 -10.79
CA ASN A 39 1.18 -9.54 -11.64
C ASN A 39 2.11 -8.42 -11.11
N ALA A 40 1.76 -7.77 -10.02
CA ALA A 40 2.57 -6.72 -9.43
C ALA A 40 3.80 -7.31 -8.71
N LYS A 41 4.89 -6.53 -8.62
CA LYS A 41 6.03 -6.88 -7.77
C LYS A 41 5.75 -6.58 -6.29
N ALA A 42 5.02 -5.51 -6.04
CA ALA A 42 4.59 -5.08 -4.72
C ALA A 42 3.21 -4.44 -4.79
N VAL A 43 2.47 -4.54 -3.70
CA VAL A 43 1.25 -3.77 -3.45
C VAL A 43 1.51 -2.87 -2.25
N VAL A 44 1.40 -1.56 -2.47
CA VAL A 44 1.59 -0.56 -1.43
C VAL A 44 0.23 -0.14 -0.88
N VAL A 45 0.05 -0.31 0.41
CA VAL A 45 -1.17 0.01 1.13
C VAL A 45 -0.93 1.30 1.91
N PHE A 46 -1.86 2.24 1.78
CA PHE A 46 -1.85 3.50 2.52
C PHE A 46 -3.09 3.59 3.39
N GLU A 47 -2.89 3.58 4.70
CA GLU A 47 -3.97 3.49 5.69
C GLU A 47 -3.96 4.67 6.64
N LYS A 48 -5.15 5.14 7.02
CA LYS A 48 -5.32 6.25 7.98
C LYS A 48 -5.56 5.78 9.42
N CYS A 49 -5.17 4.54 9.72
CA CYS A 49 -5.40 3.95 11.03
C CYS A 49 -4.20 3.11 11.46
N ARG A 50 -4.12 2.88 12.77
CA ARG A 50 -3.18 1.94 13.37
C ARG A 50 -3.95 0.99 14.26
N SER A 51 -3.83 -0.30 14.01
CA SER A 51 -4.42 -1.33 14.87
C SER A 51 -3.40 -1.76 15.93
N PHE A 52 -3.48 -1.15 17.12
CA PHE A 52 -2.66 -1.53 18.26
C PHE A 52 -3.04 -2.94 18.75
N GLY A 53 -2.04 -3.77 19.07
CA GLY A 53 -2.24 -5.16 19.47
C GLY A 53 -2.51 -6.15 18.32
N ALA A 54 -2.81 -5.67 17.12
CA ALA A 54 -2.96 -6.50 15.93
C ALA A 54 -1.62 -6.72 15.22
N PRO A 55 -1.43 -7.86 14.52
CA PRO A 55 -0.19 -8.14 13.78
C PRO A 55 0.02 -7.19 12.59
N SER A 56 -1.05 -6.60 12.04
CA SER A 56 -0.97 -5.56 11.01
C SER A 56 -2.24 -4.69 11.03
N ASN A 57 -2.25 -3.65 10.19
CA ASN A 57 -3.40 -2.76 10.04
C ASN A 57 -4.49 -3.40 9.15
N PRO A 58 -5.75 -2.93 9.24
CA PRO A 58 -6.89 -3.67 8.74
C PRO A 58 -6.83 -4.00 7.25
N LEU A 59 -6.45 -3.06 6.38
CA LEU A 59 -6.46 -3.31 4.94
C LEU A 59 -5.28 -4.19 4.50
N ALA A 60 -4.10 -3.97 5.06
CA ALA A 60 -2.91 -4.77 4.81
C ALA A 60 -3.05 -6.19 5.36
N LEU A 61 -3.76 -6.37 6.48
CA LEU A 61 -4.10 -7.69 7.01
C LEU A 61 -5.01 -8.47 6.07
N GLU A 62 -6.10 -7.86 5.62
CA GLU A 62 -7.04 -8.47 4.66
C GLU A 62 -6.34 -8.77 3.34
N LEU A 63 -5.51 -7.85 2.83
CA LEU A 63 -4.76 -8.04 1.58
C LEU A 63 -3.76 -9.18 1.69
N ARG A 64 -2.99 -9.27 2.78
CA ARG A 64 -2.06 -10.40 2.98
C ARG A 64 -2.78 -11.73 3.06
N THR A 65 -3.95 -11.75 3.69
CA THR A 65 -4.80 -12.95 3.77
C THR A 65 -5.35 -13.32 2.40
N ALA A 66 -5.86 -12.35 1.64
CA ALA A 66 -6.37 -12.54 0.28
C ALA A 66 -5.31 -13.07 -0.71
N LEU A 67 -4.04 -12.69 -0.52
CA LEU A 67 -2.93 -13.09 -1.38
C LEU A 67 -2.22 -14.36 -0.87
N TYR A 68 -2.68 -14.97 0.23
CA TYR A 68 -1.95 -16.04 0.90
C TYR A 68 -1.75 -17.27 0.00
N ASP A 69 -2.77 -17.64 -0.75
CA ASP A 69 -2.78 -18.83 -1.61
C ASP A 69 -2.10 -18.62 -2.98
N LEU A 70 -1.59 -17.41 -3.27
CA LEU A 70 -0.83 -17.18 -4.50
C LEU A 70 0.58 -17.77 -4.38
N GLU A 71 0.95 -18.64 -5.33
CA GLU A 71 2.30 -19.20 -5.43
C GLU A 71 3.37 -18.09 -5.51
N LYS A 72 3.11 -17.08 -6.36
CA LYS A 72 3.95 -15.88 -6.49
C LYS A 72 3.16 -14.66 -6.04
N ARG A 73 3.24 -14.36 -4.75
CA ARG A 73 2.57 -13.21 -4.14
C ARG A 73 3.39 -11.92 -4.27
N PRO A 74 2.75 -10.77 -4.58
CA PRO A 74 3.42 -9.48 -4.49
C PRO A 74 3.80 -9.16 -3.05
N MET A 75 4.90 -8.43 -2.86
CA MET A 75 5.26 -7.90 -1.54
C MET A 75 4.22 -6.89 -1.08
N VAL A 76 3.59 -7.10 0.08
CA VAL A 76 2.68 -6.13 0.69
C VAL A 76 3.47 -5.18 1.59
N VAL A 77 3.49 -3.90 1.22
CA VAL A 77 4.11 -2.81 2.00
C VAL A 77 3.02 -1.92 2.54
N ASP A 78 3.00 -1.70 3.85
CA ASP A 78 1.95 -0.95 4.53
C ASP A 78 2.51 0.35 5.11
N PHE A 79 1.88 1.47 4.74
CA PHE A 79 2.19 2.79 5.25
C PHE A 79 1.00 3.37 5.99
N VAL A 80 1.23 3.70 7.25
CA VAL A 80 0.28 4.46 8.07
C VAL A 80 0.51 5.95 7.84
N ILE A 81 -0.52 6.62 7.31
CA ILE A 81 -0.50 8.03 6.89
C ILE A 81 -1.64 8.81 7.53
N GLY A 82 -1.54 10.14 7.60
CA GLY A 82 -2.68 10.99 7.97
C GLY A 82 -3.27 10.74 9.36
N LEU A 83 -2.52 10.12 10.28
CA LEU A 83 -2.94 9.94 11.67
C LEU A 83 -3.23 11.29 12.32
N GLY A 84 -4.31 11.36 13.09
CA GLY A 84 -4.74 12.59 13.75
C GLY A 84 -5.22 13.68 12.79
N GLY A 85 -5.70 13.30 11.60
CA GLY A 85 -6.21 14.26 10.60
C GLY A 85 -5.14 15.04 9.86
N ARG A 86 -3.87 14.60 9.94
CA ARG A 86 -2.78 15.24 9.20
C ARG A 86 -2.98 15.13 7.70
N ASP A 87 -2.47 16.14 7.00
CA ASP A 87 -2.45 16.14 5.56
C ASP A 87 -1.58 15.00 5.01
N CYS A 88 -1.98 14.50 3.84
CA CYS A 88 -1.23 13.52 3.08
C CYS A 88 -1.10 14.05 1.65
N PRO A 89 -0.08 14.88 1.37
CA PRO A 89 0.18 15.39 0.04
C PRO A 89 0.62 14.25 -0.91
N PRO A 90 0.57 14.45 -2.24
CA PRO A 90 1.06 13.46 -3.22
C PRO A 90 2.52 13.05 -2.97
N THR A 91 3.33 13.94 -2.42
CA THR A 91 4.73 13.66 -2.04
C THR A 91 4.87 12.52 -1.02
N THR A 92 3.92 12.37 -0.09
CA THR A 92 3.92 11.23 0.86
C THR A 92 3.69 9.90 0.16
N ILE A 93 2.85 9.90 -0.89
CA ILE A 93 2.60 8.69 -1.69
C ILE A 93 3.84 8.34 -2.52
N VAL A 94 4.50 9.35 -3.10
CA VAL A 94 5.78 9.19 -3.82
C VAL A 94 6.88 8.67 -2.88
N GLU A 95 6.97 9.18 -1.65
CA GLU A 95 7.92 8.68 -0.63
C GLU A 95 7.68 7.20 -0.33
N GLY A 96 6.43 6.79 -0.11
CA GLY A 96 6.08 5.38 0.10
C GLY A 96 6.44 4.49 -1.10
N TYR A 97 6.29 5.01 -2.32
CA TYR A 97 6.72 4.32 -3.54
C TYR A 97 8.25 4.11 -3.60
N GLU A 98 9.04 5.15 -3.33
CA GLU A 98 10.51 5.02 -3.34
C GLU A 98 11.02 4.08 -2.24
N LYS A 99 10.47 4.18 -1.02
CA LYS A 99 10.76 3.22 0.07
C LYS A 99 10.41 1.78 -0.33
N THR A 100 9.31 1.59 -1.06
CA THR A 100 8.93 0.26 -1.57
C THR A 100 9.98 -0.30 -2.54
N LYS A 101 10.60 0.54 -3.39
CA LYS A 101 11.71 0.11 -4.26
C LYS A 101 12.91 -0.36 -3.45
N GLU A 102 13.21 0.30 -2.32
CA GLU A 102 14.26 -0.16 -1.41
C GLU A 102 13.92 -1.51 -0.76
N TYR A 103 12.68 -1.71 -0.31
CA TYR A 103 12.24 -2.98 0.28
C TYR A 103 12.26 -4.12 -0.73
N LEU A 104 11.87 -3.85 -1.98
CA LEU A 104 11.98 -4.80 -3.08
C LEU A 104 13.43 -5.24 -3.30
N LYS A 105 14.40 -4.31 -3.29
CA LYS A 105 15.83 -4.64 -3.40
C LYS A 105 16.33 -5.48 -2.21
N LYS A 106 15.84 -5.21 -1.00
CA LYS A 106 16.19 -5.96 0.23
C LYS A 106 15.48 -7.31 0.34
N GLY A 107 14.44 -7.55 -0.45
CA GLY A 107 13.60 -8.75 -0.35
C GLY A 107 12.72 -8.81 0.92
N LYS A 108 12.63 -7.72 1.69
CA LYS A 108 11.87 -7.66 2.95
C LYS A 108 11.36 -6.25 3.22
N ALA A 109 10.11 -6.17 3.68
CA ALA A 109 9.47 -4.96 4.18
C ALA A 109 9.10 -5.12 5.67
N PRO A 110 9.01 -4.02 6.45
CA PRO A 110 8.43 -4.06 7.78
C PRO A 110 6.93 -4.42 7.71
N LEU A 111 6.34 -4.80 8.85
CA LEU A 111 4.89 -5.06 8.93
C LEU A 111 4.06 -3.82 8.57
N PHE A 112 4.54 -2.64 8.98
CA PHE A 112 4.07 -1.33 8.58
C PHE A 112 5.19 -0.30 8.87
N GLU A 113 5.12 0.85 8.22
CA GLU A 113 5.90 2.04 8.57
C GLU A 113 4.97 3.26 8.63
N THR A 114 5.27 4.26 9.44
CA THR A 114 4.50 5.51 9.47
C THR A 114 5.17 6.58 8.62
N LEU A 115 4.40 7.29 7.79
CA LEU A 115 4.88 8.42 6.98
C LEU A 115 4.13 9.70 7.36
N GLY A 116 4.84 10.83 7.43
CA GLY A 116 4.25 12.14 7.75
C GLY A 116 3.79 12.30 9.22
N VAL A 117 4.16 11.37 10.11
CA VAL A 117 3.89 11.46 11.55
C VAL A 117 5.12 11.98 12.31
N ARG A 118 4.93 12.68 13.44
CA ARG A 118 6.06 13.01 14.33
C ARG A 118 6.39 11.74 15.12
N LYS A 119 7.68 11.44 15.22
CA LYS A 119 8.21 10.41 16.10
C LYS A 119 8.14 10.88 17.55
#